data_AF-A0A2L2SQK8-F1
#
_entry.id   AF-A0A2L2SQK8-F1
#
_cell.length_a   1.000
_cell.length_b   1.000
_cell.length_c   1.000
_cell.angle_alpha   90.00
_cell.angle_beta   90.00
_cell.angle_gamma   90.00
#
_symmetry.space_group_name_H-M   'P 1'
#
loop_
_entity.id
_entity.type
_entity.pdbx_description
1 polymer ?
#
loop_
_entity_poly.entity_id
_entity_poly.type
_entity_poly.pdbx_seq_one_letter_code
_entity_poly.pdbx_strand_id
1 'polypeptide(L)'
;MPGRFPDEESGSGESETLLGRGHKRVKHFWDGFFDFAFQDDILKIAVGLILAAAFTDLVKSFVSDVLMPPISIILPLNKNMEEKFAVLQKGPNFNKTTGYNTLHQAQDDGAVVWAYGSFVNQMISFLVLGLALYGLAHLWQLASSEPIIKHTKKCKYCRQRINEKSIRCIQCTSWLDGREDRT
;
A
#
# COMPACT_ATOMS: atom_id res chain seq x y z
N MET A 1 71.18 -36.44 -25.65
CA MET A 1 69.75 -36.77 -25.57
C MET A 1 69.47 -37.39 -24.21
N PRO A 2 68.26 -37.31 -23.60
CA PRO A 2 67.08 -36.44 -23.82
C PRO A 2 66.98 -35.39 -22.67
N GLY A 3 66.27 -34.25 -22.71
CA GLY A 3 64.90 -33.99 -23.15
C GLY A 3 63.96 -33.99 -21.92
N ARG A 4 63.77 -32.85 -21.25
CA ARG A 4 62.65 -32.65 -20.31
C ARG A 4 62.03 -31.27 -20.49
N PHE A 5 60.73 -31.31 -20.75
CA PHE A 5 59.84 -30.23 -21.15
C PHE A 5 59.67 -29.15 -20.06
N PRO A 6 59.22 -27.93 -20.42
CA PRO A 6 58.89 -26.90 -19.46
C PRO A 6 57.57 -27.24 -18.77
N ASP A 7 57.58 -27.31 -17.44
CA ASP A 7 56.38 -27.57 -16.66
C ASP A 7 55.55 -26.28 -16.57
N GLU A 8 54.44 -26.30 -17.30
CA GLU A 8 53.41 -25.30 -17.41
C GLU A 8 52.52 -25.33 -16.14
N GLU A 9 52.96 -24.67 -15.07
CA GLU A 9 52.15 -24.45 -13.86
C GLU A 9 52.01 -22.94 -13.56
N SER A 10 51.18 -22.25 -14.33
CA SER A 10 50.86 -20.83 -14.09
C SER A 10 49.38 -20.48 -14.30
N GLY A 11 48.45 -21.32 -13.83
CA GLY A 11 47.01 -21.11 -14.07
C GLY A 11 46.03 -21.43 -12.95
N SER A 12 46.43 -22.18 -11.92
CA SER A 12 45.50 -22.70 -10.90
C SER A 12 45.45 -21.91 -9.59
N GLY A 13 46.48 -21.12 -9.25
CA GLY A 13 46.54 -20.38 -7.97
C GLY A 13 45.86 -19.01 -7.98
N GLU A 14 45.81 -18.33 -9.13
CA GLU A 14 45.23 -16.98 -9.23
C GLU A 14 43.70 -17.01 -9.36
N SER A 15 43.14 -18.08 -9.94
CA SER A 15 41.69 -18.26 -10.11
C SER A 15 40.98 -18.58 -8.78
N GLU A 16 41.60 -19.38 -7.89
CA GLU A 16 41.05 -19.64 -6.54
C GLU A 16 41.13 -18.42 -5.61
N THR A 17 42.16 -17.59 -5.73
CA THR A 17 42.34 -16.40 -4.88
C THR A 17 41.42 -15.22 -5.27
N LEU A 18 41.02 -15.13 -6.55
CA LEU A 18 40.01 -14.16 -7.01
C LEU A 18 38.58 -14.56 -6.63
N LEU A 19 38.24 -15.86 -6.66
CA LEU A 19 36.94 -16.36 -6.21
C LEU A 19 36.73 -16.19 -4.69
N GLY A 20 37.78 -16.38 -3.88
CA GLY A 20 37.70 -16.21 -2.42
C GLY A 20 37.50 -14.75 -1.94
N ARG A 21 38.02 -13.76 -2.67
CA ARG A 21 37.82 -12.33 -2.35
C ARG A 21 36.43 -11.82 -2.73
N GLY A 22 35.86 -12.32 -3.82
CA GLY A 22 34.48 -12.03 -4.21
C GLY A 22 33.50 -12.49 -3.15
N HIS A 23 33.59 -13.76 -2.74
CA HIS A 23 32.64 -14.41 -1.83
C HIS A 23 32.53 -13.72 -0.45
N LYS A 24 33.66 -13.29 0.14
CA LYS A 24 33.65 -12.60 1.44
C LYS A 24 33.00 -11.22 1.38
N ARG A 25 33.13 -10.51 0.25
CA ARG A 25 32.55 -9.17 0.08
C ARG A 25 31.04 -9.23 -0.16
N VAL A 26 30.55 -10.22 -0.93
CA VAL A 26 29.11 -10.43 -1.11
C VAL A 26 28.45 -10.88 0.19
N LYS A 27 29.10 -11.76 0.96
CA LYS A 27 28.57 -12.21 2.26
C LYS A 27 28.42 -11.05 3.26
N HIS A 28 29.44 -10.20 3.39
CA HIS A 28 29.35 -9.01 4.26
C HIS A 28 28.26 -8.03 3.83
N PHE A 29 28.03 -7.88 2.52
CA PHE A 29 26.96 -7.03 2.01
C PHE A 29 25.57 -7.61 2.31
N TRP A 30 25.40 -8.93 2.15
CA TRP A 30 24.16 -9.63 2.50
C TRP A 30 23.87 -9.60 4.00
N ASP A 31 24.87 -9.88 4.84
CA ASP A 31 24.73 -9.81 6.30
C ASP A 31 24.36 -8.38 6.74
N GLY A 32 25.03 -7.36 6.19
CA GLY A 32 24.72 -5.95 6.46
C GLY A 32 23.36 -5.49 5.94
N PHE A 33 22.88 -6.06 4.83
CA PHE A 33 21.53 -5.79 4.32
C PHE A 33 20.46 -6.41 5.20
N PHE A 34 20.64 -7.65 5.68
CA PHE A 34 19.72 -8.27 6.62
C PHE A 34 19.68 -7.51 7.95
N ASP A 35 20.83 -7.13 8.50
CA ASP A 35 20.90 -6.31 9.73
C ASP A 35 20.23 -4.95 9.56
N PHE A 36 20.27 -4.36 8.36
CA PHE A 36 19.55 -3.13 8.05
C PHE A 36 18.04 -3.36 7.87
N ALA A 37 17.63 -4.38 7.12
CA ALA A 37 16.23 -4.66 6.82
C ALA A 37 15.43 -5.12 8.06
N PHE A 38 16.08 -5.81 9.00
CA PHE A 38 15.47 -6.22 10.27
C PHE A 38 15.48 -5.13 11.35
N GLN A 39 15.84 -3.89 11.02
CA GLN A 39 15.64 -2.78 11.94
C GLN A 39 14.14 -2.57 12.19
N ASP A 40 13.77 -2.56 13.48
CA ASP A 40 12.38 -2.42 13.93
C ASP A 40 11.66 -1.19 13.38
N ASP A 41 12.38 -0.12 13.09
CA ASP A 41 11.79 1.13 12.54
C ASP A 41 11.38 0.95 11.07
N ILE A 42 12.27 0.37 10.26
CA ILE A 42 12.03 0.13 8.83
C ILE A 42 10.96 -0.94 8.63
N LEU A 43 11.00 -2.02 9.42
CA LEU A 43 10.03 -3.10 9.32
C LEU A 43 8.60 -2.61 9.63
N LYS A 44 8.43 -1.73 10.62
CA LYS A 44 7.11 -1.14 10.95
C LYS A 44 6.57 -0.29 9.80
N ILE A 45 7.42 0.52 9.16
CA ILE A 45 7.03 1.34 8.01
C ILE A 45 6.66 0.45 6.82
N ALA A 46 7.48 -0.57 6.53
CA ALA A 46 7.26 -1.50 5.43
C ALA A 46 5.95 -2.28 5.58
N VAL A 47 5.69 -2.84 6.77
CA VAL A 47 4.44 -3.56 7.07
C VAL A 47 3.24 -2.61 6.96
N GLY A 48 3.36 -1.37 7.43
CA GLY A 48 2.31 -0.36 7.29
C GLY A 48 1.95 -0.07 5.82
N LEU A 49 2.94 0.04 4.94
CA LEU A 49 2.72 0.28 3.51
C LEU A 49 2.06 -0.92 2.81
N ILE A 50 2.51 -2.14 3.12
CA ILE A 50 1.96 -3.38 2.54
C ILE A 50 0.49 -3.55 2.95
N LEU A 51 0.18 -3.36 4.24
CA LEU A 51 -1.19 -3.43 4.74
C LEU A 51 -2.07 -2.33 4.13
N ALA A 52 -1.55 -1.11 3.97
CA ALA A 52 -2.28 -0.02 3.33
C ALA A 52 -2.61 -0.31 1.85
N ALA A 53 -1.65 -0.85 1.10
CA ALA A 53 -1.84 -1.23 -0.30
C ALA A 53 -2.89 -2.35 -0.43
N ALA A 54 -2.73 -3.44 0.34
CA ALA A 54 -3.66 -4.56 0.32
C ALA A 54 -5.08 -4.14 0.75
N PHE A 55 -5.20 -3.26 1.74
CA PHE A 55 -6.50 -2.72 2.15
C PHE A 55 -7.12 -1.87 1.04
N THR A 56 -6.34 -1.01 0.39
CA THR A 56 -6.83 -0.18 -0.72
C THR A 56 -7.37 -1.04 -1.87
N ASP A 57 -6.66 -2.11 -2.24
CA ASP A 57 -7.10 -3.04 -3.28
C ASP A 57 -8.38 -3.80 -2.88
N LEU A 58 -8.49 -4.24 -1.63
CA LEU A 58 -9.68 -4.91 -1.12
C LEU A 58 -10.90 -3.99 -1.17
N VAL A 59 -10.77 -2.73 -0.72
CA VAL A 59 -11.89 -1.80 -0.77
C VAL A 59 -12.22 -1.42 -2.21
N LYS A 60 -11.22 -1.31 -3.10
CA LYS A 60 -11.44 -1.08 -4.53
C LYS A 60 -12.27 -2.19 -5.18
N SER A 61 -11.91 -3.47 -4.96
CA SER A 61 -12.67 -4.62 -5.46
C SER A 61 -14.08 -4.68 -4.86
N PHE A 62 -14.24 -4.38 -3.57
CA PHE A 62 -15.57 -4.29 -2.98
C PHE A 62 -16.45 -3.24 -3.66
N VAL A 63 -15.90 -2.05 -3.96
CA VAL A 63 -16.64 -0.99 -4.64
C VAL A 63 -16.96 -1.39 -6.08
N SER A 64 -15.98 -1.87 -6.86
CA SER A 64 -16.18 -2.22 -8.28
C SER A 64 -17.08 -3.43 -8.48
N ASP A 65 -16.96 -4.44 -7.61
CA ASP A 65 -17.54 -5.76 -7.87
C ASP A 65 -18.85 -5.97 -7.11
N VAL A 66 -19.03 -5.29 -5.96
CA VAL A 66 -20.23 -5.45 -5.11
C VAL A 66 -21.14 -4.23 -5.16
N LEU A 67 -20.59 -3.01 -5.13
CA LEU A 67 -21.41 -1.78 -5.09
C LEU A 67 -21.79 -1.26 -6.47
N MET A 68 -20.89 -1.30 -7.46
CA MET A 68 -21.24 -0.80 -8.80
C MET A 68 -22.39 -1.56 -9.47
N PRO A 69 -22.51 -2.90 -9.41
CA PRO A 69 -23.62 -3.59 -10.06
C PRO A 69 -25.02 -3.11 -9.60
N PRO A 70 -25.35 -3.05 -8.29
CA PRO A 70 -26.64 -2.52 -7.85
C PRO A 70 -26.79 -1.01 -8.10
N ILE A 71 -25.72 -0.21 -7.94
CA ILE A 71 -25.77 1.22 -8.23
C ILE A 71 -26.05 1.47 -9.72
N SER A 72 -25.47 0.66 -10.63
CA SER A 72 -25.67 0.77 -12.08
C SER A 72 -27.10 0.43 -12.55
N ILE A 73 -27.86 -0.28 -11.71
CA ILE A 73 -29.26 -0.60 -11.97
C ILE A 73 -30.17 0.51 -11.46
N ILE A 74 -29.85 1.10 -10.30
CA ILE A 74 -30.69 2.09 -9.62
C ILE A 74 -30.48 3.50 -10.20
N LEU A 75 -29.24 3.89 -10.43
CA LEU A 75 -28.91 5.07 -11.22
C LEU A 75 -28.78 4.62 -12.67
N PRO A 76 -29.60 5.13 -13.62
CA PRO A 76 -29.45 4.85 -15.05
C PRO A 76 -28.21 5.57 -15.63
N LEU A 77 -27.08 5.48 -14.92
CA LEU A 77 -25.77 5.84 -15.39
C LEU A 77 -25.34 4.72 -16.34
N ASN A 78 -25.44 5.05 -17.62
CA ASN A 78 -25.12 4.21 -18.77
C ASN A 78 -23.93 3.27 -18.47
N LYS A 79 -24.18 1.95 -18.48
CA LYS A 79 -23.24 0.89 -18.09
C LYS A 79 -21.91 0.91 -18.87
N ASN A 80 -21.88 1.65 -19.99
CA ASN A 80 -20.72 1.83 -20.86
C ASN A 80 -20.17 3.27 -20.79
N MET A 81 -20.27 3.96 -19.64
CA MET A 81 -19.65 5.29 -19.45
C MET A 81 -18.15 5.22 -19.69
N GLU A 82 -17.47 4.16 -19.29
CA GLU A 82 -16.01 3.98 -19.46
C GLU A 82 -15.59 3.88 -20.93
N GLU A 83 -16.45 3.31 -21.78
CA GLU A 83 -16.24 3.18 -23.23
C GLU A 83 -16.63 4.45 -24.00
N LYS A 84 -17.06 5.52 -23.32
CA LYS A 84 -17.28 6.80 -23.98
C LYS A 84 -15.94 7.51 -24.18
N PHE A 85 -15.47 7.46 -25.42
CA PHE A 85 -14.30 8.20 -25.87
C PHE A 85 -14.66 9.08 -27.06
N ALA A 86 -14.08 10.28 -27.09
CA ALA A 86 -14.13 11.15 -28.25
C ALA A 86 -12.87 10.93 -29.10
N VAL A 87 -13.02 10.49 -30.35
CA VAL A 87 -11.90 10.34 -31.28
C VAL A 87 -11.55 11.71 -31.86
N LEU A 88 -10.40 12.26 -31.48
CA LEU A 88 -9.91 13.56 -31.96
C LEU A 88 -9.16 13.39 -33.29
N GLN A 89 -8.36 12.32 -33.41
CA GLN A 89 -7.64 11.97 -34.63
C GLN A 89 -7.86 10.50 -34.95
N LYS A 90 -8.29 10.23 -36.19
CA LYS A 90 -8.62 8.88 -36.68
C LYS A 90 -7.34 8.11 -37.01
N GLY A 91 -7.28 6.86 -36.59
CA GLY A 91 -6.19 5.94 -36.95
C GLY A 91 -6.30 5.43 -38.39
N PRO A 92 -5.28 4.70 -38.88
CA PRO A 92 -5.21 4.22 -40.26
C PRO A 92 -6.34 3.25 -40.66
N ASN A 93 -6.86 2.45 -39.72
CA ASN A 93 -7.94 1.49 -39.96
C ASN A 93 -9.33 2.01 -39.54
N PHE A 94 -9.53 3.33 -39.52
CA PHE A 94 -10.81 3.92 -39.15
C PHE A 94 -11.92 3.57 -40.15
N ASN A 95 -12.82 2.66 -39.75
CA ASN A 95 -13.99 2.31 -40.54
C ASN A 95 -15.12 3.34 -40.35
N LYS A 96 -15.52 4.03 -41.42
CA LYS A 96 -16.52 5.11 -41.38
C LYS A 96 -17.92 4.66 -40.95
N THR A 97 -18.25 3.38 -41.09
CA THR A 97 -19.60 2.84 -40.82
C THR A 97 -19.76 2.25 -39.42
N THR A 98 -18.70 1.70 -38.82
CA THR A 98 -18.76 1.08 -37.49
C THR A 98 -17.99 1.83 -36.41
N GLY A 99 -17.13 2.78 -36.76
CA GLY A 99 -16.29 3.49 -35.80
C GLY A 99 -15.42 2.52 -34.98
N TYR A 100 -14.93 2.98 -33.83
CA TYR A 100 -14.32 2.11 -32.82
C TYR A 100 -15.39 1.73 -31.80
N ASN A 101 -15.52 0.44 -31.51
CA ASN A 101 -16.50 -0.05 -30.53
C ASN A 101 -15.92 -0.10 -29.10
N THR A 102 -14.59 -0.17 -28.97
CA THR A 102 -13.91 -0.21 -27.67
C THR A 102 -12.76 0.79 -27.65
N LEU A 103 -12.46 1.29 -26.45
CA LEU A 103 -11.37 2.23 -26.22
C LEU A 103 -10.01 1.59 -26.55
N HIS A 104 -9.86 0.31 -26.22
CA HIS A 104 -8.67 -0.48 -26.51
C HIS A 104 -8.39 -0.55 -28.00
N GLN A 105 -9.42 -0.78 -28.82
CA GLN A 105 -9.28 -0.86 -30.27
C GLN A 105 -8.90 0.48 -30.90
N ALA A 106 -9.38 1.61 -30.35
CA ALA A 106 -8.97 2.93 -30.82
C ALA A 106 -7.51 3.26 -30.45
N GLN A 107 -7.06 2.79 -29.28
CA GLN A 107 -5.72 3.02 -28.77
C GLN A 107 -4.67 2.16 -29.50
N ASP A 108 -5.00 0.91 -29.82
CA ASP A 108 -4.17 -0.01 -30.61
C ASP A 108 -3.98 0.47 -32.06
N ASP A 109 -4.97 1.17 -32.61
CA ASP A 109 -4.92 1.80 -33.93
C ASP A 109 -4.13 3.13 -33.95
N GLY A 110 -3.60 3.55 -32.80
CA GLY A 110 -2.88 4.82 -32.64
C GLY A 110 -3.75 6.07 -32.81
N ALA A 111 -5.07 5.92 -32.69
CA ALA A 111 -6.00 7.04 -32.73
C ALA A 111 -5.84 7.89 -31.46
N VAL A 112 -5.75 9.21 -31.62
CA VAL A 112 -5.72 10.11 -30.46
C VAL A 112 -7.16 10.23 -29.94
N VAL A 113 -7.42 9.55 -28.82
CA VAL A 113 -8.74 9.50 -28.16
C VAL A 113 -8.73 10.26 -26.86
N TRP A 114 -9.78 11.04 -26.62
CA TRP A 114 -10.07 11.61 -25.32
C TRP A 114 -11.07 10.72 -24.57
N ALA A 115 -10.54 9.91 -23.66
CA ALA A 115 -11.26 8.92 -22.85
C ALA A 115 -11.97 9.55 -21.63
N TYR A 116 -12.85 10.53 -21.85
CA TYR A 116 -13.58 11.20 -20.75
C TYR A 116 -14.45 10.24 -19.93
N GLY A 117 -14.87 9.13 -20.55
CA GLY A 117 -15.60 8.05 -19.91
C GLY A 117 -14.88 7.43 -18.71
N SER A 118 -13.63 7.02 -18.88
CA SER A 118 -12.83 6.40 -17.81
C SER A 118 -12.55 7.37 -16.66
N PHE A 119 -12.35 8.65 -16.97
CA PHE A 119 -12.11 9.69 -15.96
C PHE A 119 -13.32 9.90 -15.07
N VAL A 120 -14.51 10.05 -15.68
CA VAL A 120 -15.76 10.20 -14.93
C VAL A 120 -16.07 8.93 -14.12
N ASN A 121 -15.79 7.74 -14.67
CA ASN A 121 -15.91 6.48 -13.95
C ASN A 121 -15.02 6.44 -12.69
N GLN A 122 -13.74 6.82 -12.81
CA GLN A 122 -12.82 6.91 -11.68
C GLN A 122 -13.27 7.93 -10.62
N MET A 123 -13.81 9.07 -11.06
CA MET A 123 -14.33 10.10 -10.15
C MET A 123 -15.57 9.62 -9.38
N ILE A 124 -16.51 8.94 -10.06
CA ILE A 124 -17.69 8.34 -9.42
C ILE A 124 -17.26 7.22 -8.46
N SER A 125 -16.33 6.37 -8.86
CA SER A 125 -15.77 5.29 -8.03
C SER A 125 -15.19 5.83 -6.73
N PHE A 126 -14.45 6.93 -6.80
CA PHE A 126 -13.89 7.61 -5.63
C PHE A 126 -14.97 8.14 -4.68
N LEU A 127 -16.04 8.75 -5.22
CA LEU A 127 -17.17 9.23 -4.41
C LEU A 127 -17.92 8.07 -3.73
N VAL A 128 -18.19 6.99 -4.46
CA VAL A 128 -18.85 5.79 -3.93
C VAL A 128 -17.99 5.13 -2.85
N LEU A 129 -16.68 5.03 -3.06
CA LEU A 129 -15.72 4.54 -2.08
C LEU A 129 -15.78 5.36 -0.77
N GLY A 130 -15.75 6.69 -0.87
CA GLY A 130 -15.86 7.58 0.28
C GLY A 130 -17.18 7.41 1.04
N LEU A 131 -18.30 7.35 0.31
CA LEU A 131 -19.63 7.11 0.87
C LEU A 131 -19.75 5.73 1.54
N ALA A 132 -19.17 4.69 0.95
CA ALA A 132 -19.17 3.34 1.50
C ALA A 132 -18.37 3.26 2.81
N LEU A 133 -17.16 3.85 2.85
CA LEU A 133 -16.34 3.91 4.06
C LEU A 133 -17.03 4.72 5.16
N TYR A 134 -17.65 5.85 4.81
CA TYR A 134 -18.45 6.64 5.74
C TYR A 134 -19.64 5.85 6.28
N GLY A 135 -20.37 5.16 5.39
CA GLY A 135 -21.50 4.31 5.78
C GLY A 135 -21.09 3.18 6.72
N LEU A 136 -19.97 2.51 6.45
CA LEU A 136 -19.43 1.46 7.32
C LEU A 136 -19.01 2.01 8.69
N ALA A 137 -18.31 3.15 8.72
CA ALA A 137 -17.92 3.80 9.96
C ALA A 137 -19.15 4.21 10.79
N HIS A 138 -20.17 4.75 10.15
CA HIS A 138 -21.40 5.16 10.82
C HIS A 138 -22.23 3.96 11.30
N LEU A 139 -22.33 2.89 10.50
CA LEU A 139 -22.96 1.63 10.89
C LEU A 139 -22.25 1.03 12.10
N TRP A 140 -20.91 1.03 12.11
CA TRP A 140 -20.12 0.53 13.22
C TRP A 140 -20.29 1.38 14.47
N GLN A 141 -20.34 2.71 14.32
CA GLN A 141 -20.63 3.64 15.42
C GLN A 141 -22.04 3.44 16.00
N LEU A 142 -23.03 3.10 15.15
CA LEU A 142 -24.37 2.76 15.59
C LEU A 142 -24.41 1.41 16.32
N ALA A 143 -23.65 0.42 15.85
CA ALA A 143 -23.63 -0.94 16.38
C ALA A 143 -22.77 -1.10 17.65
N SER A 144 -21.70 -0.30 17.79
CA SER A 144 -20.76 -0.35 18.92
C SER A 144 -20.65 1.03 19.57
N SER A 145 -21.42 1.24 20.63
CA SER A 145 -21.36 2.42 21.51
C SER A 145 -20.30 2.31 22.62
N GLU A 146 -19.25 1.50 22.45
CA GLU A 146 -18.13 1.51 23.40
C GLU A 146 -17.04 2.48 22.92
N PRO A 147 -16.74 3.55 23.68
CA PRO A 147 -15.70 4.49 23.28
C PRO A 147 -14.35 3.77 23.28
N ILE A 148 -13.82 3.51 22.09
CA ILE A 148 -12.51 2.89 21.89
C ILE A 148 -11.37 3.76 22.45
N ILE A 149 -11.64 5.06 22.64
CA ILE A 149 -10.74 6.01 23.27
C ILE A 149 -10.88 5.85 24.78
N LYS A 150 -9.98 5.06 25.38
CA LYS A 150 -9.73 5.11 26.82
C LYS A 150 -9.35 6.56 27.16
N HIS A 151 -10.23 7.28 27.84
CA HIS A 151 -9.94 8.63 28.30
C HIS A 151 -8.65 8.61 29.13
N THR A 152 -7.68 9.44 28.73
CA THR A 152 -6.41 9.56 29.43
C THR A 152 -6.33 10.93 30.09
N LYS A 153 -5.90 10.95 31.35
CA LYS A 153 -5.66 12.17 32.12
C LYS A 153 -4.18 12.30 32.42
N LYS A 154 -3.68 13.53 32.60
CA LYS A 154 -2.31 13.75 33.08
C LYS A 154 -2.27 13.49 34.59
N CYS A 155 -1.30 12.70 35.04
CA CYS A 155 -1.00 12.56 36.46
C CYS A 155 -0.57 13.92 37.04
N LYS A 156 -1.05 14.30 38.23
CA LYS A 156 -0.67 15.55 38.90
C LYS A 156 0.82 15.60 39.26
N TYR A 157 1.42 14.47 39.62
CA TYR A 157 2.79 14.40 40.15
C TYR A 157 3.83 14.25 39.04
N CYS A 158 3.75 13.18 38.23
CA CYS A 158 4.76 12.89 37.20
C CYS A 158 4.42 13.45 35.80
N ARG A 159 3.24 14.05 35.62
CA ARG A 159 2.73 14.60 34.33
C ARG A 159 2.60 13.60 33.18
N GLN A 160 2.84 12.31 33.40
CA GLN A 160 2.61 11.26 32.41
C GLN A 160 1.10 11.06 32.14
N ARG A 161 0.77 10.64 30.92
CA ARG A 161 -0.61 10.30 30.53
C ARG A 161 -0.96 8.91 31.05
N ILE A 162 -2.04 8.84 31.83
CA ILE A 162 -2.52 7.62 32.48
C ILE A 162 -4.00 7.42 32.19
N ASN A 163 -4.49 6.19 32.35
CA ASN A 163 -5.92 5.90 32.19
C ASN A 163 -6.74 6.69 33.22
N GLU A 164 -7.88 7.26 32.82
CA GLU A 164 -8.74 8.02 33.72
C GLU A 164 -9.21 7.22 34.95
N LYS A 165 -9.44 5.91 34.78
CA LYS A 165 -9.90 4.99 35.84
C LYS A 165 -8.77 4.45 36.72
N SER A 166 -7.51 4.84 36.51
CA SER A 166 -6.41 4.35 37.35
C SER A 166 -6.46 5.00 38.74
N ILE A 167 -6.54 4.17 39.79
CA ILE A 167 -6.46 4.61 41.20
C ILE A 167 -5.01 4.96 41.58
N ARG A 168 -4.03 4.25 40.99
CA ARG A 168 -2.61 4.44 41.22
C ARG A 168 -1.88 4.67 39.90
N CYS A 169 -0.94 5.61 39.88
CA CYS A 169 -0.12 5.87 38.69
C CYS A 169 0.90 4.75 38.48
N ILE A 170 1.03 4.22 37.26
CA ILE A 170 1.97 3.12 36.98
C ILE A 170 3.44 3.58 36.98
N GLN A 171 3.69 4.87 36.71
CA GLN A 171 5.05 5.39 36.53
C GLN A 171 5.66 5.93 37.83
N CYS A 172 4.90 6.71 38.60
CA CYS A 172 5.38 7.27 39.87
C CYS A 172 4.79 6.59 41.10
N THR A 173 3.92 5.59 40.92
CA THR A 173 3.27 4.84 42.01
C THR A 173 2.45 5.67 42.99
N SER A 174 2.23 6.96 42.69
CA SER A 174 1.46 7.89 43.51
C SER A 174 -0.04 7.60 43.42
N TRP A 175 -0.75 7.91 44.49
CA TRP A 175 -2.21 7.80 44.57
C TRP A 175 -2.88 9.02 43.92
N LEU A 176 -3.88 8.77 43.07
CA LEU A 176 -4.59 9.83 42.33
C LEU A 176 -5.91 10.23 43.01
N ASP A 177 -6.25 9.60 44.15
CA ASP A 177 -7.43 9.85 44.97
C ASP A 177 -7.30 11.11 45.87
N GLY A 178 -6.14 11.77 45.83
CA GLY A 178 -5.86 12.98 46.64
C GLY A 178 -5.50 12.69 48.09
N ARG A 179 -5.22 11.44 48.46
CA ARG A 179 -4.76 11.08 49.81
C ARG A 179 -3.39 11.67 50.15
N GLU A 180 -2.53 11.79 49.15
CA GLU A 180 -1.18 12.37 49.29
C GLU A 180 -1.21 13.91 49.38
N ASP A 181 -2.31 14.55 49.00
CA ASP A 181 -2.49 16.01 49.07
C ASP A 181 -2.97 16.48 50.47
N ARG A 182 -3.25 15.54 51.41
CA ARG A 182 -3.87 15.81 52.73
C ARG A 182 -2.89 15.81 53.92
N THR A 183 -1.59 15.67 53.66
CA THR A 183 -0.50 15.70 54.64
C THR A 183 0.38 16.90 54.40
#